data_AF-A0A1E7F611-F1
#
_entry.id   AF-A0A1E7F611-F1
#
_cell.length_a   1.000
_cell.length_b   1.000
_cell.length_c   1.000
_cell.angle_alpha   90.00
_cell.angle_beta   90.00
_cell.angle_gamma   90.00
#
_symmetry.space_group_name_H-M   'P 1'
#
loop_
_entity.id
_entity.type
_entity.pdbx_description
1 polymer ?
#
loop_
_entity_poly.entity_id
_entity_poly.type
_entity_poly.pdbx_seq_one_letter_code
_entity_poly.pdbx_strand_id
1 'polypeptide(L)' 'NYYSRLGLPSNANASVVRAAYRRLCLVYHPDRNIGKPDTKRKFQAVTEAYHSL' A
#
# COMPACT_ATOMS: atom_id res chain seq x y z
N ASN A 1 -9.97 -3.00 -8.28
CA ASN A 1 -10.53 -2.30 -7.11
C ASN A 1 -9.38 -1.84 -6.21
N TYR A 2 -8.94 -0.59 -6.37
CA TYR A 2 -7.72 -0.06 -5.72
C TYR A 2 -7.81 -0.06 -4.19
N TYR A 3 -9.02 0.19 -3.67
CA TYR A 3 -9.34 0.08 -2.26
C TYR A 3 -9.07 -1.33 -1.70
N SER A 4 -9.46 -2.39 -2.43
CA SER A 4 -9.22 -3.77 -1.99
C SER A 4 -7.72 -4.12 -1.91
N ARG A 5 -6.87 -3.56 -2.77
CA ARG A 5 -5.40 -3.74 -2.70
C ARG A 5 -4.78 -3.06 -1.48
N LEU A 6 -5.40 -1.98 -1.01
CA LEU A 6 -5.02 -1.26 0.22
C LEU A 6 -5.69 -1.85 1.47
N GLY A 7 -6.53 -2.89 1.32
CA GLY A 7 -7.33 -3.44 2.43
C GLY A 7 -8.41 -2.48 2.92
N LEU A 8 -8.87 -1.58 2.06
CA LEU A 8 -9.84 -0.54 2.37
C LEU A 8 -11.21 -0.82 1.73
N PRO A 9 -12.30 -0.34 2.35
CA PRO A 9 -13.61 -0.32 1.71
C PRO A 9 -13.62 0.66 0.54
N SER A 10 -14.47 0.41 -0.45
CA SER A 10 -14.62 1.26 -1.65
C SER A 10 -15.13 2.68 -1.37
N ASN A 11 -15.59 2.95 -0.14
CA ASN A 11 -16.00 4.29 0.31
C ASN A 11 -14.89 5.02 1.10
N ALA A 12 -13.68 4.47 1.17
CA ALA A 12 -12.65 5.04 2.03
C ALA A 12 -12.24 6.44 1.57
N ASN A 13 -12.32 7.40 2.48
CA ASN A 13 -11.91 8.78 2.22
C ASN A 13 -10.39 8.86 1.96
N ALA A 14 -9.95 9.88 1.22
CA ALA A 14 -8.54 10.12 0.90
C ALA A 14 -7.60 10.13 2.13
N SER A 15 -8.10 10.56 3.29
CA SER A 15 -7.36 10.51 4.56
C SER A 15 -7.10 9.07 5.04
N VAL A 16 -8.09 8.18 4.89
CA VAL A 16 -7.99 6.75 5.23
C VAL A 16 -7.05 6.05 4.25
N VAL A 17 -7.16 6.37 2.96
CA VAL A 17 -6.25 5.90 1.90
C VAL A 17 -4.80 6.25 2.21
N ARG A 18 -4.52 7.52 2.55
CA ARG A 18 -3.17 7.96 2.94
C ARG A 18 -2.66 7.29 4.22
N ALA A 19 -3.53 7.06 5.19
CA ALA A 19 -3.16 6.36 6.42
C ALA A 19 -2.80 4.89 6.16
N ALA A 20 -3.61 4.18 5.36
CA ALA A 20 -3.34 2.80 4.96
C ALA A 20 -2.06 2.69 4.13
N TYR A 21 -1.86 3.59 3.16
CA TYR A 21 -0.63 3.67 2.36
C TYR A 21 0.61 3.80 3.23
N ARG A 22 0.63 4.76 4.17
CA ARG A 22 1.76 4.94 5.09
C ARG A 22 2.03 3.70 5.94
N ARG A 23 0.96 3.06 6.43
CA ARG A 23 1.07 1.85 7.24
C ARG A 23 1.66 0.70 6.44
N LEU A 24 1.21 0.51 5.20
CA LEU A 24 1.73 -0.50 4.28
C LEU A 24 3.18 -0.21 3.86
N CYS A 25 3.55 1.05 3.64
CA CYS A 25 4.93 1.45 3.35
C CYS A 25 5.89 1.11 4.51
N LEU A 26 5.45 1.27 5.76
CA LEU A 26 6.25 0.89 6.93
C LEU A 26 6.37 -0.63 7.08
N VAL A 27 5.30 -1.37 6.81
CA VAL A 27 5.29 -2.85 6.85
C VAL A 27 6.15 -3.43 5.73
N TYR A 28 6.05 -2.86 4.54
CA TYR A 28 6.74 -3.31 3.34
C TYR A 28 8.04 -2.55 3.05
N HIS A 29 8.53 -1.77 4.01
CA HIS A 29 9.70 -0.94 3.81
C HIS A 29 10.90 -1.80 3.41
N PRO A 30 11.65 -1.43 2.35
CA PRO A 30 12.78 -2.23 1.87
C PRO A 30 13.86 -2.41 2.94
N ASP A 31 14.07 -1.39 3.78
CA ASP A 31 15.05 -1.43 4.89
C ASP A 31 14.71 -2.48 5.95
N ARG A 32 13.41 -2.77 6.17
CA ARG A 32 12.95 -3.81 7.13
C ARG A 32 12.79 -5.18 6.48
N ASN A 33 12.82 -5.24 5.14
CA ASN A 33 12.54 -6.45 4.35
C ASN A 33 13.63 -6.71 3.31
N ILE A 34 14.88 -6.46 3.68
CA ILE A 34 16.05 -6.67 2.84
C ILE A 34 16.06 -8.13 2.37
N GLY A 35 16.15 -8.34 1.06
CA GLY A 35 16.19 -9.68 0.45
C GLY A 35 14.82 -10.33 0.22
N LYS A 36 13.69 -9.68 0.53
CA LYS A 36 12.35 -10.23 0.26
C LYS A 36 11.73 -9.61 -1.01
N PRO A 37 11.78 -10.28 -2.18
CA PRO A 37 11.24 -9.76 -3.44
C PRO A 37 9.72 -9.56 -3.40
N ASP A 38 9.01 -10.35 -2.59
CA ASP A 38 7.57 -10.24 -2.37
C ASP A 38 7.15 -8.87 -1.85
N THR A 39 7.97 -8.30 -0.97
CA THR A 39 7.72 -7.00 -0.33
C THR A 39 7.79 -5.86 -1.33
N LYS A 40 8.74 -5.92 -2.27
CA LYS A 40 8.89 -4.94 -3.35
C LYS A 40 7.66 -4.95 -4.27
N ARG A 41 7.15 -6.14 -4.60
CA ARG A 41 5.97 -6.31 -5.45
C ARG A 41 4.71 -5.78 -4.76
N LYS A 42 4.56 -6.06 -3.45
CA LYS A 42 3.46 -5.52 -2.63
C LYS A 42 3.54 -4.01 -2.48
N PHE A 43 4.74 -3.46 -2.26
CA PHE A 43 4.97 -2.02 -2.20
C PHE A 43 4.57 -1.32 -3.50
N GLN A 44 5.03 -1.83 -4.65
CA GLN A 44 4.63 -1.30 -5.96
C GLN A 44 3.13 -1.35 -6.19
N ALA A 45 2.46 -2.47 -5.87
CA ALA A 45 1.01 -2.59 -6.03
C ALA A 45 0.23 -1.60 -5.15
N VAL A 46 0.75 -1.30 -3.96
CA VAL A 46 0.19 -0.32 -3.01
C VAL A 46 0.40 1.11 -3.51
N THR A 47 1.57 1.44 -4.04
CA THR A 47 1.87 2.76 -4.64
C THR A 47 1.05 2.99 -5.90
N GLU A 48 0.94 1.99 -6.78
CA GLU A 48 0.12 2.06 -8.00
C GLU A 48 -1.36 2.26 -7.67
N ALA A 49 -1.87 1.54 -6.66
CA ALA A 49 -3.24 1.71 -6.18
C ALA A 49 -3.49 3.10 -5.58
N TYR A 50 -2.49 3.68 -4.90
CA TYR A 50 -2.58 5.04 -4.37
C TYR A 50 -2.55 6.11 -5.49
N HIS A 51 -1.72 5.91 -6.52
CA HIS A 51 -1.63 6.83 -7.67
C HIS A 51 -2.84 6.81 -8.58
N SER A 52 -3.60 5.71 -8.58
CA SER A 52 -4.78 5.50 -9.44
C SER A 52 -6.11 5.89 -8.76
N LEU A 53 -6.04 6.41 -7.54
CA LEU A 53 -7.16 6.96 -6.75
C LEU A 53 -7.22 8.48 -6.90
#